data_AF-A0ABD0KYP5-F1
#
_entry.id   AF-A0ABD0KYP5-F1
#
_cell.length_a   1.000
_cell.length_b   1.000
_cell.length_c   1.000
_cell.angle_alpha   90.00
_cell.angle_beta   90.00
_cell.angle_gamma   90.00
#
_symmetry.space_group_name_H-M   'P 1'
#
loop_
_entity.id
_entity.type
_entity.pdbx_description
1 polymer ?
#
loop_
_entity_poly.entity_id
_entity_poly.type
_entity_poly.pdbx_seq_one_letter_code
_entity_poly.pdbx_strand_id
1 'polypeptide(L)' 'DEKLANRVERLITATIKHLPDDQSSDDRDLAFFLDFDMAILGQSEQEYDLYAADIKAEYCHLEEEAFRTGRAK' A
#
# COMPACT_ATOMS: atom_id res chain seq x y z
N ASP A 1 23.23 -10.17 3.55
CA ASP A 1 22.92 -10.98 4.74
C ASP A 1 21.55 -11.59 4.51
N GLU A 2 21.46 -12.92 4.51
CA GLU A 2 20.22 -13.67 4.24
C GLU A 2 19.09 -13.29 5.20
N LYS A 3 19.42 -13.00 6.47
CA LYS A 3 18.42 -12.56 7.46
C LYS A 3 17.81 -11.22 7.11
N LEU A 4 18.62 -10.29 6.63
CA LEU A 4 18.15 -8.97 6.20
C LEU A 4 17.26 -9.08 4.96
N ALA A 5 17.66 -9.90 3.97
CA ALA A 5 16.86 -10.14 2.76
C ALA A 5 15.48 -10.70 3.11
N ASN A 6 15.42 -11.72 3.98
CA ASN A 6 14.15 -12.31 4.43
C ASN A 6 13.27 -11.30 5.19
N ARG A 7 13.88 -10.41 6.00
CA ARG A 7 13.13 -9.33 6.67
C ARG A 7 12.51 -8.37 5.67
N VAL A 8 13.28 -7.94 4.66
CA VAL A 8 12.80 -7.02 3.62
C VAL A 8 11.70 -7.65 2.78
N GLU A 9 11.85 -8.91 2.37
CA GLU A 9 10.82 -9.65 1.64
C GLU A 9 9.51 -9.71 2.43
N ARG A 10 9.58 -9.96 3.74
CA ARG A 10 8.40 -9.98 4.62
C ARG A 10 7.70 -8.62 4.68
N LEU A 11 8.46 -7.52 4.84
CA LEU A 11 7.89 -6.16 4.85
C LEU A 11 7.17 -5.85 3.54
N ILE A 12 7.80 -6.17 2.40
CA ILE A 12 7.22 -5.94 1.07
C ILE A 12 5.95 -6.78 0.89
N THR A 13 5.98 -8.06 1.23
CA THR A 13 4.83 -8.95 1.00
C THR A 13 3.63 -8.57 1.86
N ALA A 14 3.85 -7.96 3.02
CA ALA A 14 2.77 -7.51 3.90
C ALA A 14 1.91 -6.39 3.30
N THR A 15 2.46 -5.58 2.38
CA THR A 15 1.69 -4.48 1.74
C THR A 15 0.54 -4.99 0.87
N ILE A 16 0.57 -6.25 0.42
CA ILE A 16 -0.52 -6.84 -0.37
C ILE A 16 -1.86 -6.80 0.38
N LYS A 17 -1.84 -7.03 1.70
CA LYS A 17 -3.04 -7.04 2.56
C LYS A 17 -3.14 -5.82 3.45
N HIS A 18 -2.09 -5.01 3.54
CA HIS A 18 -1.97 -3.87 4.45
C HIS A 18 -2.24 -4.23 5.92
N LEU A 19 -1.95 -5.48 6.31
CA LEU A 19 -2.20 -5.99 7.65
C LEU A 19 -0.97 -6.74 8.15
N PRO A 20 -0.59 -6.54 9.43
CA PRO A 20 0.41 -7.38 10.05
C PRO A 20 -0.07 -8.85 10.08
N ASP A 21 0.85 -9.78 9.88
CA ASP A 21 0.58 -11.21 10.05
C ASP A 21 0.44 -11.58 11.54
N ASP A 22 -0.25 -12.68 11.87
CA ASP A 22 -0.47 -13.11 13.26
C ASP A 22 0.84 -13.37 14.03
N GLN A 23 1.95 -13.55 13.33
CA GLN A 23 3.30 -13.75 13.89
C GLN A 23 4.09 -12.44 14.02
N SER A 24 3.47 -11.27 13.79
CA SER A 24 4.10 -9.95 13.74
C SER A 24 3.45 -8.91 14.63
N SER A 25 2.53 -9.30 15.52
CA SER A 25 1.85 -8.36 16.42
C SER A 25 2.81 -7.45 17.21
N ASP A 26 4.04 -7.93 17.44
CA ASP A 26 5.08 -7.24 18.20
C ASP A 26 6.15 -6.56 17.30
N ASP A 27 6.10 -6.73 15.97
CA ASP A 27 7.03 -6.10 15.03
C ASP A 27 6.58 -4.67 14.71
N ARG A 28 7.01 -3.73 15.56
CA ARG A 28 6.68 -2.30 15.43
C ARG A 28 7.15 -1.69 14.10
N ASP A 29 8.25 -2.18 13.53
CA ASP A 29 8.74 -1.64 12.26
C ASP A 29 7.78 -2.02 11.12
N LEU A 30 7.22 -3.24 11.15
CA LEU A 30 6.19 -3.64 10.18
C LEU A 30 4.94 -2.77 10.34
N ALA A 31 4.49 -2.53 11.57
CA ALA A 31 3.34 -1.66 11.83
C ALA A 31 3.56 -0.25 11.26
N PHE A 32 4.70 0.38 11.56
CA PHE A 32 5.05 1.69 11.00
C PHE A 32 5.18 1.67 9.48
N PHE A 33 5.76 0.61 8.91
CA PHE A 33 5.91 0.48 7.46
C PHE A 33 4.55 0.46 6.74
N LEU A 34 3.57 -0.27 7.29
CA LEU A 34 2.22 -0.30 6.74
C LEU A 34 1.47 1.02 6.96
N ASP A 35 1.66 1.69 8.09
CA ASP A 35 1.13 3.04 8.31
C ASP A 35 1.68 4.05 7.29
N PHE A 36 2.97 3.94 6.93
CA PHE A 36 3.59 4.78 5.91
C PHE A 36 3.03 4.48 4.52
N ASP A 37 2.85 3.21 4.17
CA ASP A 37 2.27 2.77 2.90
C ASP A 37 0.84 3.30 2.70
N MET A 38 0.04 3.34 3.78
CA MET A 38 -1.33 3.85 3.75
C MET A 38 -1.47 5.34 4.13
N ALA A 39 -0.38 6.06 4.36
CA ALA A 39 -0.41 7.42 4.91
C ALA A 39 -1.20 8.42 4.04
N ILE A 40 -1.33 8.15 2.74
CA ILE A 40 -2.09 8.98 1.80
C ILE A 40 -3.59 9.06 2.16
N LEU A 41 -4.14 8.02 2.79
CA LEU A 41 -5.56 7.97 3.18
C LEU A 41 -5.91 8.98 4.30
N GLY A 42 -4.92 9.45 5.04
CA GLY A 42 -5.07 10.44 6.11
C GLY A 42 -4.68 11.87 5.72
N GLN A 43 -4.32 12.12 4.46
CA GLN A 43 -3.93 13.45 3.97
C GLN A 43 -5.15 14.36 3.77
N SER A 44 -4.88 15.61 3.40
CA SER A 44 -5.96 16.53 3.03
C SER A 44 -6.71 16.03 1.78
N GLU A 45 -7.97 16.44 1.63
CA GLU A 45 -8.79 16.10 0.47
C GLU A 45 -8.11 16.53 -0.84
N GLN A 46 -7.49 17.72 -0.84
CA GLN A 46 -6.78 18.23 -2.01
C GLN A 46 -5.58 17.36 -2.41
N GLU A 47 -4.81 16.88 -1.44
CA GLU A 47 -3.67 15.99 -1.69
C GLU A 47 -4.12 14.61 -2.16
N TYR A 48 -5.20 14.08 -1.57
CA TYR A 48 -5.76 12.80 -1.98
C TYR A 48 -6.33 12.85 -3.40
N ASP A 49 -7.00 13.94 -3.79
CA ASP A 49 -7.54 14.12 -5.14
C ASP A 49 -6.43 14.15 -6.20
N LEU A 50 -5.33 14.85 -5.92
CA LEU A 50 -4.15 14.87 -6.79
C LEU A 50 -3.55 13.46 -6.93
N TYR A 51 -3.34 12.77 -5.82
CA TYR A 51 -2.88 11.38 -5.82
C TYR A 51 -3.80 10.48 -6.65
N ALA A 52 -5.11 10.58 -6.47
CA ALA A 52 -6.08 9.77 -7.20
C ALA A 52 -6.07 10.04 -8.70
N ALA A 53 -5.88 11.30 -9.12
CA ALA A 53 -5.72 11.68 -10.52
C ALA A 53 -4.44 11.12 -11.13
N ASP A 54 -3.31 11.18 -10.41
CA ASP A 54 -2.03 10.63 -10.86
C ASP A 54 -2.10 9.10 -11.01
N ILE A 55 -2.72 8.41 -10.05
CA ILE A 55 -3.00 6.98 -10.15
C ILE A 55 -3.89 6.68 -11.37
N LYS A 56 -4.91 7.49 -11.64
CA LYS A 56 -5.75 7.30 -12.84
C LYS A 56 -4.94 7.48 -14.14
N ALA A 57 -3.98 8.40 -14.17
CA ALA A 57 -3.10 8.61 -15.31
C ALA A 57 -2.11 7.45 -15.51
N GLU A 58 -1.55 6.90 -14.43
CA GLU A 58 -0.67 5.71 -14.48
C GLU A 58 -1.39 4.50 -15.11
N TYR A 59 -2.66 4.30 -14.73
CA TYR A 59 -3.51 3.23 -15.24
C TYR A 59 -4.34 3.64 -16.48
N CYS A 60 -3.91 4.65 -17.25
CA CYS A 60 -4.63 5.11 -18.45
C CYS A 60 -4.78 4.04 -19.54
N HIS A 61 -3.93 3.00 -19.50
CA HIS A 61 -3.96 1.85 -20.39
C HIS A 61 -5.06 0.83 -20.06
N LEU A 62 -5.76 0.98 -18.93
CA LEU A 62 -6.88 0.14 -18.54
C LEU A 62 -8.21 0.78 -18.93
N GLU A 63 -9.16 -0.06 -19.36
CA GLU A 63 -10.56 0.31 -19.49
C GLU A 63 -11.11 0.85 -18.17
N GLU A 64 -12.01 1.84 -18.25
CA GLU A 64 -12.49 2.55 -17.06
C GLU A 64 -13.15 1.60 -16.03
N GLU A 65 -13.95 0.65 -16.51
CA GLU A 65 -14.65 -0.31 -15.65
C GLU A 65 -13.69 -1.24 -14.90
N ALA A 66 -12.60 -1.67 -15.56
CA ALA A 66 -11.58 -2.51 -14.95
C ALA A 66 -10.83 -1.74 -13.85
N PHE A 67 -10.46 -0.47 -14.11
CA PHE A 67 -9.83 0.39 -13.11
C PHE A 67 -10.74 0.61 -11.90
N ARG A 68 -12.02 0.96 -12.12
CA ARG A 68 -12.98 1.20 -11.03
C ARG A 68 -13.22 -0.04 -10.18
N THR A 69 -13.41 -1.19 -10.82
CA THR A 69 -13.61 -2.48 -10.12
C THR A 69 -12.36 -2.88 -9.32
N GLY A 70 -11.17 -2.59 -9.83
CA GLY A 70 -9.91 -2.85 -9.14
C GLY A 70 -9.70 -1.98 -7.90
N ARG A 71 -10.12 -0.71 -7.95
CA ARG A 71 -9.94 0.27 -6.85
C ARG A 71 -11.00 0.17 -5.74
N ALA A 72 -12.11 -0.53 -5.97
CA ALA A 72 -13.20 -0.69 -5.00
C ALA A 72 -13.01 -1.87 -4.03
N LYS A 73 -11.85 -2.56 -4.08
CA LYS A 73 -11.53 -3.73 -3.27
C LYS A 73 -10.71 -3.39 -2.04
#